data_AF-A0A1M5WM68-F1
#
_entry.id   AF-A0A1M5WM68-F1
#
_cell.length_a   1.000
_cell.length_b   1.000
_cell.length_c   1.000
_cell.angle_alpha   90.00
_cell.angle_beta   90.00
_cell.angle_gamma   90.00
#
_symmetry.space_group_name_H-M   'P 1'
#
loop_
_entity.id
_entity.type
_entity.pdbx_description
1 polymer ?
#
loop_
_entity_poly.entity_id
_entity_poly.type
_entity_poly.pdbx_seq_one_letter_code
_entity_poly.pdbx_strand_id
1 'polypeptide(L)'
;MELPGTHRAAFLFLKNEYLPTPDISTTPATRMSKQILKELPELVRANVISEETAQRIADHYNAQPNPSTNRLLIVFSILGGLLVSMGLVLIVAHNWDELPKGIKLLVGLFPMLVAQAVCGYIVIKNIPSRAWREGCGVFLCFAIALSISIVGQVYNIEGNFGRFLMVWMLLTLPVVYVLRSPATAMLYIVGVTWYACEVGYFSYFSMGVLPWKYWPMLLLILPFCYTEFLLKGVKTNFYYFISWLFTLSITVCLGCFESNNDEVVVITYMSLFSAFVILSQMKMFETNRVLTNAFLVVGSLGIMGLLLMLSFDWYWDELASLSTEGVKLYFALSIEFYFAMIFTVLAATLLVLLLRRKPMAEVNLKVFAFLLFIALFVLGKESPVAAQLSVNLVVLVFAIYTIRDGALKNHLGILNYGLLIITALIICRFFDTDFSFVVRGLLFIGVGAGFFAANLYMIRKRKQSA
;
A
#
# COMPACT_ATOMS: atom_id res chain seq x y z
N MET A 1 -1.18 -53.96 30.72
CA MET A 1 0.20 -53.55 30.41
C MET A 1 0.32 -52.09 30.81
N GLU A 2 0.76 -51.84 32.03
CA GLU A 2 1.14 -50.51 32.50
C GLU A 2 2.57 -50.21 32.06
N LEU A 3 2.81 -48.97 31.62
CA LEU A 3 4.09 -48.22 31.59
C LEU A 3 3.74 -46.74 31.20
N PRO A 4 4.53 -45.72 31.56
CA PRO A 4 4.15 -44.79 32.63
C PRO A 4 4.14 -43.27 32.28
N GLY A 5 3.33 -42.50 33.00
CA GLY A 5 3.82 -41.45 33.92
C GLY A 5 4.23 -40.04 33.47
N THR A 6 4.62 -39.74 32.22
CA THR A 6 5.27 -38.41 31.93
C THR A 6 4.84 -37.65 30.66
N HIS A 7 3.63 -37.87 30.13
CA HIS A 7 3.12 -37.06 29.01
C HIS A 7 1.78 -36.34 29.26
N ARG A 8 1.36 -36.18 30.52
CA ARG A 8 0.08 -35.50 30.86
C ARG A 8 0.13 -33.98 31.00
N ALA A 9 1.28 -33.32 30.82
CA ALA A 9 1.40 -31.86 30.97
C ALA A 9 1.37 -31.05 29.65
N ALA A 10 1.36 -31.70 28.48
CA ALA A 10 1.40 -31.00 27.18
C ALA A 10 0.08 -31.00 26.40
N PHE A 11 -0.97 -31.65 26.91
CA PHE A 11 -2.24 -31.85 26.16
C PHE A 11 -3.46 -31.16 26.77
N LEU A 12 -3.27 -30.29 27.78
CA LEU A 12 -4.34 -29.55 28.46
C LEU A 12 -4.45 -28.07 28.05
N PHE A 13 -3.70 -27.62 27.02
CA PHE A 13 -3.81 -26.26 26.46
C PHE A 13 -4.59 -26.17 25.12
N LEU A 14 -5.17 -27.28 24.66
CA LEU A 14 -5.89 -27.35 23.37
C LEU A 14 -7.40 -27.60 23.49
N LYS A 15 -8.00 -27.27 24.65
CA LYS A 15 -9.46 -27.31 24.80
C LYS A 15 -9.96 -26.04 25.48
N ASN A 16 -9.95 -24.95 24.72
CA ASN A 16 -10.97 -23.93 24.88
C ASN A 16 -11.68 -23.80 23.54
N GLU A 17 -12.95 -24.17 23.58
CA GLU A 17 -13.88 -24.20 22.46
C GLU A 17 -13.91 -22.83 21.77
N TYR A 18 -13.58 -22.83 20.48
CA TYR A 18 -13.92 -21.75 19.56
C TYR A 18 -15.45 -21.69 19.46
N LEU A 19 -16.07 -20.89 20.32
CA LEU A 19 -17.39 -20.35 20.01
C LEU A 19 -17.24 -19.43 18.79
N PRO A 20 -18.08 -19.56 17.75
CA PRO A 20 -18.06 -18.64 16.63
C PRO A 20 -18.39 -17.24 17.15
N THR A 21 -17.46 -16.31 16.98
CA THR A 21 -17.74 -14.88 17.17
C THR A 21 -18.83 -14.49 16.18
N PRO A 22 -20.00 -14.00 16.62
CA PRO A 22 -21.03 -13.54 15.71
C PRO A 22 -20.45 -12.39 14.87
N ASP A 23 -20.83 -12.35 13.60
CA ASP A 23 -20.46 -11.31 12.63
C ASP A 23 -20.99 -9.95 13.11
N ILE A 24 -20.19 -9.22 13.89
CA ILE A 24 -20.52 -7.87 14.32
C ILE A 24 -20.32 -6.96 13.12
N SER A 25 -21.43 -6.56 12.51
CA SER A 25 -21.49 -5.52 11.48
C SER A 25 -20.53 -4.37 11.80
N THR A 26 -19.74 -3.93 10.81
CA THR A 26 -18.73 -2.86 10.97
C THR A 26 -19.33 -1.47 11.17
N THR A 27 -20.52 -1.38 11.75
CA THR A 27 -21.10 -0.12 12.23
C THR A 27 -20.40 0.19 13.56
N PRO A 28 -19.72 1.33 13.72
CA PRO A 28 -19.09 1.64 15.00
C PRO A 28 -20.17 1.55 16.08
N ALA A 29 -19.93 0.78 17.14
CA ALA A 29 -20.92 0.49 18.20
C ALA A 29 -21.60 1.76 18.75
N THR A 30 -20.92 2.91 18.67
CA THR A 30 -21.40 4.25 19.02
C THR A 30 -22.52 4.80 18.12
N ARG A 31 -22.60 4.35 16.86
CA ARG A 31 -23.65 4.72 15.91
C ARG A 31 -24.90 3.87 16.13
N MET A 32 -24.73 2.57 16.40
CA MET A 32 -25.82 1.67 16.78
C MET A 32 -26.44 2.10 18.12
N SER A 33 -25.65 2.44 19.13
CA SER A 33 -26.17 2.90 20.43
C SER A 33 -26.99 4.19 20.31
N LYS A 34 -26.51 5.17 19.55
CA LYS A 34 -27.26 6.42 19.29
C LYS A 34 -28.54 6.21 18.50
N GLN A 35 -28.56 5.23 17.61
CA GLN A 35 -29.73 4.91 16.80
C GLN A 35 -30.79 4.19 17.63
N ILE A 36 -30.39 3.22 18.46
CA ILE A 36 -31.27 2.52 19.41
C ILE A 36 -31.89 3.50 20.42
N LEU A 37 -31.08 4.44 20.96
CA LEU A 37 -31.57 5.52 21.84
C LEU A 37 -32.60 6.44 21.17
N LYS A 38 -32.51 6.61 19.84
CA LYS A 38 -33.43 7.46 19.07
C LYS A 38 -34.74 6.73 18.70
N GLU A 39 -34.68 5.41 18.53
CA GLU A 39 -35.84 4.56 18.18
C GLU A 39 -36.66 4.12 19.42
N LEU A 40 -36.08 4.20 20.62
CA LEU A 40 -36.74 3.90 21.90
C LEU A 40 -38.14 4.54 22.08
N PRO A 41 -38.35 5.85 21.79
CA PRO A 41 -39.68 6.47 21.89
C PRO A 41 -40.71 5.93 20.90
N GLU A 42 -40.29 5.54 19.69
CA GLU A 42 -41.17 4.92 18.70
C GLU A 42 -41.57 3.51 19.13
N LEU A 43 -40.64 2.75 19.73
CA LEU A 43 -40.89 1.39 20.23
C LEU A 43 -41.83 1.38 21.44
N VAL A 44 -41.77 2.41 22.30
CA VAL A 44 -42.74 2.62 23.38
C VAL A 44 -44.11 3.02 22.82
N ARG A 45 -44.16 3.96 21.86
CA ARG A 45 -45.42 4.35 21.19
C ARG A 45 -46.10 3.20 20.44
N ALA A 46 -45.31 2.29 19.89
CA ALA A 46 -45.79 1.09 19.22
C ALA A 46 -46.19 -0.05 20.19
N ASN A 47 -46.14 0.17 21.52
CA ASN A 47 -46.39 -0.84 22.57
C ASN A 47 -45.52 -2.11 22.45
N VAL A 48 -44.37 -2.01 21.78
CA VAL A 48 -43.43 -3.14 21.62
C VAL A 48 -42.63 -3.35 22.92
N ILE A 49 -42.37 -2.27 23.66
CA ILE A 49 -41.67 -2.28 24.95
C ILE A 49 -42.38 -1.37 25.95
N SER A 50 -42.28 -1.70 27.24
CA SER A 50 -42.77 -0.83 28.31
C SER A 50 -41.85 0.37 28.55
N GLU A 51 -42.40 1.46 29.08
CA GLU A 51 -41.66 2.68 29.43
C GLU A 51 -40.53 2.37 30.44
N GLU A 52 -40.77 1.45 31.36
CA GLU A 52 -39.79 0.97 32.34
C GLU A 52 -38.65 0.18 31.67
N THR A 53 -38.95 -0.63 30.64
CA THR A 53 -37.93 -1.35 29.87
C THR A 53 -37.10 -0.40 29.01
N ALA A 54 -37.76 0.62 28.43
CA ALA A 54 -37.10 1.66 27.67
C ALA A 54 -36.08 2.44 28.52
N GLN A 55 -36.45 2.77 29.76
CA GLN A 55 -35.57 3.45 30.70
C GLN A 55 -34.34 2.61 31.05
N ARG A 56 -34.50 1.31 31.35
CA ARG A 56 -33.36 0.41 31.62
C ARG A 56 -32.41 0.25 30.44
N ILE A 57 -32.93 0.24 29.22
CA ILE A 57 -32.11 0.18 28.00
C ILE A 57 -31.33 1.49 27.82
N ALA A 58 -31.98 2.64 28.04
CA ALA A 58 -31.33 3.94 27.98
C ALA A 58 -30.21 4.05 29.02
N ASP A 59 -30.47 3.61 30.26
CA ASP A 59 -29.50 3.62 31.35
C ASP A 59 -28.32 2.69 31.05
N HIS A 60 -28.57 1.50 30.48
CA HIS A 60 -27.51 0.57 30.07
C HIS A 60 -26.56 1.17 29.03
N TYR A 61 -27.08 1.86 28.00
CA TYR A 61 -26.26 2.48 26.96
C TYR A 61 -25.61 3.80 27.40
N ASN A 62 -26.22 4.56 28.30
CA ASN A 62 -25.66 5.79 28.87
C ASN A 62 -24.58 5.51 29.93
N ALA A 63 -24.69 4.40 30.67
CA ALA A 63 -23.69 3.96 31.64
C ALA A 63 -22.45 3.33 30.97
N GLN A 64 -22.51 2.98 29.69
CA GLN A 64 -21.32 2.56 28.96
C GLN A 64 -20.39 3.77 28.76
N PRO A 65 -19.09 3.63 29.08
CA PRO A 65 -18.13 4.71 28.90
C PRO A 65 -18.13 5.12 27.43
N ASN A 66 -18.58 6.35 27.16
CA ASN A 66 -18.66 6.89 25.82
C ASN A 66 -17.24 6.90 25.22
N PRO A 67 -16.93 6.09 24.19
CA PRO A 67 -15.59 6.08 23.59
C PRO A 67 -15.32 7.36 22.79
N SER A 68 -16.26 8.31 22.80
CA SER A 68 -16.11 9.64 22.25
C SER A 68 -15.15 10.53 23.03
N THR A 69 -14.43 9.99 24.05
CA THR A 69 -13.38 10.62 24.85
C THR A 69 -12.64 11.70 24.06
N ASN A 70 -13.22 12.88 24.21
CA ASN A 70 -12.75 14.21 24.00
C ASN A 70 -11.79 14.42 22.82
N ARG A 71 -12.27 14.15 21.59
CA ARG A 71 -11.59 14.56 20.34
C ARG A 71 -11.17 16.04 20.40
N LEU A 72 -11.99 16.87 21.03
CA LEU A 72 -11.70 18.28 21.25
C LEU A 72 -10.50 18.49 22.18
N LEU A 73 -10.41 17.79 23.33
CA LEU A 73 -9.19 17.82 24.15
C LEU A 73 -7.97 17.30 23.39
N ILE A 74 -8.10 16.26 22.57
CA ILE A 74 -6.98 15.76 21.76
C ILE A 74 -6.53 16.86 20.79
N VAL A 75 -7.45 17.51 20.08
CA VAL A 75 -7.15 18.63 19.18
C VAL A 75 -6.49 19.79 19.94
N PHE A 76 -7.04 20.19 21.09
CA PHE A 76 -6.45 21.25 21.91
C PHE A 76 -5.09 20.85 22.50
N SER A 77 -4.88 19.58 22.85
CA SER A 77 -3.59 19.09 23.32
C SER A 77 -2.54 19.09 22.22
N ILE A 78 -2.94 18.72 20.99
CA ILE A 78 -2.07 18.78 19.81
C ILE A 78 -1.73 20.23 19.48
N LEU A 79 -2.72 21.12 19.41
CA LEU A 79 -2.51 22.54 19.13
C LEU A 79 -1.66 23.21 20.21
N GLY A 80 -1.97 22.98 21.49
CA GLY A 80 -1.20 23.49 22.62
C GLY A 80 0.24 22.98 22.60
N GLY A 81 0.44 21.68 22.34
CA GLY A 81 1.77 21.09 22.22
C GLY A 81 2.57 21.66 21.04
N LEU A 82 1.94 21.89 19.89
CA LEU A 82 2.57 22.54 18.73
C LEU A 82 2.96 23.99 19.04
N LEU A 83 2.08 24.77 19.66
CA LEU A 83 2.37 26.16 20.03
C LEU A 83 3.49 26.25 21.07
N VAL A 84 3.49 25.38 22.08
CA VAL A 84 4.57 25.31 23.09
C VAL A 84 5.89 24.91 22.43
N SER A 85 5.88 23.89 21.57
CA SER A 85 7.07 23.44 20.85
C SER A 85 7.63 24.54 19.94
N MET A 86 6.75 25.24 19.21
CA MET A 86 7.12 26.35 18.33
C MET A 86 7.68 27.53 19.13
N GLY A 87 7.05 27.90 20.25
CA GLY A 87 7.56 28.93 21.14
C GLY A 87 8.94 28.60 21.70
N LEU A 88 9.16 27.36 22.12
CA LEU A 88 10.47 26.90 22.60
C LEU A 88 11.53 26.98 21.50
N VAL A 89 11.21 26.55 20.28
CA VAL A 89 12.10 26.67 19.11
C VAL A 89 12.43 28.14 18.81
N LEU A 90 11.45 29.05 18.88
CA LEU A 90 11.67 30.48 18.63
C LEU A 90 12.59 31.13 19.68
N ILE A 91 12.43 30.78 20.96
CA ILE A 91 13.32 31.29 22.02
C ILE A 91 14.75 30.79 21.79
N VAL A 92 14.92 29.51 21.47
CA VAL A 92 16.24 28.93 21.16
C VAL A 92 16.84 29.58 19.91
N ALA A 93 16.03 29.78 18.86
CA ALA A 93 16.47 30.39 17.61
C ALA A 93 16.93 31.84 17.82
N HIS A 94 16.21 32.63 18.62
CA HIS A 94 16.59 34.02 18.90
C HIS A 94 17.94 34.13 19.62
N ASN A 95 18.22 33.21 20.54
CA ASN A 95 19.47 33.20 21.30
C ASN A 95 20.58 32.39 20.60
N TRP A 96 20.33 31.85 19.40
CA TRP A 96 21.17 30.80 18.83
C TRP A 96 22.62 31.23 18.64
N ASP A 97 22.87 32.43 18.16
CA ASP A 97 24.22 32.88 17.82
C ASP A 97 25.11 33.10 19.05
N GLU A 98 24.51 33.46 20.18
CA GLU A 98 25.21 33.71 21.45
C GLU A 98 25.52 32.41 22.24
N LEU A 99 24.85 31.30 21.91
CA LEU A 99 25.03 30.05 22.64
C LEU A 99 26.39 29.38 22.35
N PRO A 100 27.15 28.95 23.37
CA PRO A 100 28.32 28.10 23.19
C PRO A 100 27.97 26.79 22.48
N LYS A 101 28.91 26.25 21.67
CA LYS A 101 28.74 24.99 20.92
C LYS A 101 28.23 23.84 21.80
N GLY A 102 28.74 23.72 23.02
CA GLY A 102 28.32 22.67 23.97
C GLY A 102 26.83 22.76 24.33
N ILE A 103 26.30 23.97 24.54
CA ILE A 103 24.87 24.17 24.85
C ILE A 103 24.01 23.88 23.62
N LYS A 104 24.44 24.29 22.42
CA LYS A 104 23.73 23.97 21.16
C LYS A 104 23.58 22.45 20.97
N LEU A 105 24.65 21.69 21.23
CA LEU A 105 24.61 20.23 21.17
C LEU A 105 23.70 19.63 22.25
N LEU A 106 23.76 20.14 23.47
CA LEU A 106 22.90 19.69 24.56
C LEU A 106 21.42 19.89 24.19
N VAL A 107 21.05 21.08 23.72
CA VAL A 107 19.69 21.41 23.28
C VAL A 107 19.27 20.52 22.10
N GLY A 108 20.16 20.27 21.14
CA GLY A 108 19.83 19.43 19.98
C GLY A 108 19.69 17.94 20.27
N LEU A 109 20.48 17.42 21.21
CA LEU A 109 20.46 16.01 21.61
C LEU A 109 19.42 15.72 22.70
N PHE A 110 19.02 16.73 23.47
CA PHE A 110 18.10 16.57 24.60
C PHE A 110 16.77 15.90 24.21
N PRO A 111 16.06 16.28 23.12
CA PRO A 111 14.84 15.60 22.71
C PRO A 111 15.05 14.11 22.43
N MET A 112 16.20 13.74 21.85
CA MET A 112 16.53 12.34 21.57
C MET A 112 16.82 11.57 22.86
N LEU A 113 17.56 12.15 23.81
CA LEU A 113 17.83 11.53 25.11
C LEU A 113 16.55 11.29 25.90
N VAL A 114 15.64 12.28 25.93
CA VAL A 114 14.33 12.15 26.56
C VAL A 114 13.51 11.06 25.87
N ALA A 115 13.46 11.07 24.54
CA ALA A 115 12.75 10.05 23.76
C ALA A 115 13.28 8.64 24.06
N GLN A 116 14.60 8.46 24.09
CA GLN A 116 15.24 7.18 24.42
C GLN A 116 14.93 6.74 25.85
N ALA A 117 14.97 7.64 26.83
CA ALA A 117 14.64 7.34 28.22
C ALA A 117 13.18 6.87 28.37
N VAL A 118 12.24 7.55 27.71
CA VAL A 118 10.82 7.16 27.73
C VAL A 118 10.59 5.82 27.02
N CYS A 119 11.23 5.61 25.85
CA CYS A 119 11.18 4.33 25.16
C CYS A 119 11.73 3.19 26.02
N GLY A 120 12.88 3.41 26.67
CA GLY A 120 13.49 2.46 27.60
C GLY A 120 12.58 2.14 28.78
N TYR A 121 11.95 3.15 29.38
CA TYR A 121 10.97 2.96 30.45
C TYR A 121 9.78 2.10 30.01
N ILE A 122 9.21 2.36 28.83
CA ILE A 122 8.09 1.58 28.26
C ILE A 122 8.46 0.11 28.09
N VAL A 123 9.67 -0.15 27.58
CA VAL A 123 10.18 -1.51 27.34
C VAL A 123 10.45 -2.23 28.66
N ILE A 124 11.19 -1.61 29.58
CA ILE A 124 11.56 -2.20 30.87
C ILE A 124 10.32 -2.49 31.72
N LYS A 125 9.35 -1.56 31.75
CA LYS A 125 8.11 -1.73 32.51
C LYS A 125 7.05 -2.54 31.77
N ASN A 126 7.34 -3.06 30.58
CA ASN A 126 6.41 -3.84 29.75
C ASN A 126 5.03 -3.19 29.61
N ILE A 127 4.98 -1.87 29.38
CA ILE A 127 3.71 -1.14 29.32
C ILE A 127 2.87 -1.72 28.16
N PRO A 128 1.63 -2.19 28.41
CA PRO A 128 0.82 -2.88 27.41
C PRO A 128 0.13 -1.92 26.42
N SER A 129 0.17 -0.61 26.68
CA SER A 129 -0.47 0.38 25.84
C SER A 129 0.24 0.54 24.50
N ARG A 130 -0.47 0.19 23.41
CA ARG A 130 0.01 0.42 22.04
C ARG A 130 0.20 1.90 21.75
N ALA A 131 -0.68 2.79 22.23
CA ALA A 131 -0.58 4.23 22.00
C ALA A 131 0.75 4.82 22.47
N TRP A 132 1.26 4.38 23.62
CA TRP A 132 2.57 4.78 24.14
C TRP A 132 3.70 4.29 23.23
N ARG A 133 3.66 3.04 22.76
CA ARG A 133 4.68 2.49 21.86
C ARG A 133 4.71 3.19 20.51
N GLU A 134 3.54 3.47 19.92
CA GLU A 134 3.47 4.22 18.67
C GLU A 134 3.96 5.67 18.84
N GLY A 135 3.43 6.38 19.86
CA GLY A 135 3.75 7.79 20.08
C GLY A 135 5.24 8.00 20.39
N CYS A 136 5.82 7.18 21.26
CA CYS A 136 7.23 7.29 21.59
C CYS A 136 8.15 6.84 20.45
N GLY A 137 7.76 5.82 19.67
CA GLY A 137 8.53 5.41 18.49
C GLY A 137 8.58 6.48 17.41
N VAL A 138 7.44 7.12 17.13
CA VAL A 138 7.35 8.26 16.21
C VAL A 138 8.16 9.45 16.74
N PHE A 139 8.04 9.77 18.02
CA PHE A 139 8.80 10.85 18.64
C PHE A 139 10.31 10.62 18.54
N LEU A 140 10.78 9.40 18.88
CA LEU A 140 12.19 9.05 18.79
C LEU A 140 12.71 9.08 17.34
N CYS A 141 11.90 8.62 16.37
CA CYS A 141 12.24 8.71 14.95
C CYS A 141 12.56 10.15 14.53
N PHE A 142 11.70 11.13 14.86
CA PHE A 142 11.96 12.54 14.52
C PHE A 142 13.06 13.17 15.38
N ALA A 143 13.19 12.78 16.65
CA ALA A 143 14.26 13.28 17.52
C ALA A 143 15.66 12.88 17.02
N ILE A 144 15.80 11.70 16.40
CA ILE A 144 17.03 11.28 15.71
C ILE A 144 17.35 12.22 14.55
N ALA A 145 16.37 12.52 13.67
CA ALA A 145 16.57 13.44 12.55
C ALA A 145 16.99 14.84 13.03
N LEU A 146 16.31 15.36 14.05
CA LEU A 146 16.61 16.67 14.64
C LEU A 146 18.05 16.70 15.18
N SER A 147 18.46 15.65 15.89
CA SER A 147 19.80 15.52 16.45
C SER A 147 20.88 15.55 15.36
N ILE A 148 20.69 14.77 14.28
CA ILE A 148 21.64 14.73 13.16
C ILE A 148 21.71 16.12 12.48
N SER A 149 20.57 16.77 12.28
CA SER A 149 20.50 18.10 11.64
C SER A 149 21.22 19.17 12.47
N ILE A 150 20.99 19.21 13.79
CA ILE A 150 21.64 20.19 14.67
C ILE A 150 23.15 19.93 14.75
N VAL A 151 23.59 18.69 14.83
CA VAL A 151 25.04 18.37 14.80
C VAL A 151 25.66 18.86 13.48
N GLY A 152 24.98 18.61 12.35
CA GLY A 152 25.41 19.11 11.04
C GLY A 152 25.56 20.63 11.00
N GLN A 153 24.58 21.36 11.53
CA GLN A 153 24.61 22.83 11.60
C GLN A 153 25.69 23.36 12.55
N VAL A 154 25.83 22.80 13.76
CA VAL A 154 26.79 23.28 14.77
C VAL A 154 28.25 23.13 14.31
N TYR A 155 28.53 22.07 13.54
CA TYR A 155 29.87 21.77 13.03
C TYR A 155 30.09 22.18 11.57
N ASN A 156 29.10 22.81 10.92
CA ASN A 156 29.14 23.15 9.49
C ASN A 156 29.56 21.97 8.60
N ILE A 157 29.01 20.78 8.90
CA ILE A 157 29.30 19.58 8.11
C ILE A 157 28.55 19.72 6.79
N GLU A 158 29.28 19.76 5.66
CA GLU A 158 28.65 19.73 4.34
C GLU A 158 27.76 18.50 4.19
N GLY A 159 26.46 18.76 4.02
CA GLY A 159 25.43 17.74 4.05
C GLY A 159 25.11 17.20 2.66
N ASN A 160 25.11 15.88 2.53
CA ASN A 160 24.42 15.20 1.44
C ASN A 160 23.06 14.72 1.98
N PHE A 161 21.97 15.24 1.41
CA PHE A 161 20.62 14.94 1.91
C PHE A 161 20.26 13.46 1.83
N GLY A 162 20.69 12.76 0.78
CA GLY A 162 20.58 11.30 0.68
C GLY A 162 21.31 10.55 1.81
N ARG A 163 22.54 10.97 2.16
CA ARG A 163 23.27 10.39 3.31
C ARG A 163 22.56 10.65 4.63
N PHE A 164 22.00 11.85 4.80
CA PHE A 164 21.17 12.19 5.96
C PHE A 164 19.97 11.24 6.09
N LEU A 165 19.17 11.07 5.01
CA LEU A 165 18.00 10.18 5.00
C LEU A 165 18.40 8.72 5.30
N MET A 166 19.51 8.25 4.70
CA MET A 166 20.02 6.90 4.94
C MET A 166 20.36 6.66 6.41
N VAL A 167 21.15 7.55 7.02
CA VAL A 167 21.57 7.44 8.43
C VAL A 167 20.36 7.54 9.35
N TRP A 168 19.45 8.49 9.08
CA TRP A 168 18.23 8.66 9.84
C TRP A 168 17.37 7.38 9.85
N MET A 169 17.14 6.79 8.68
CA MET A 169 16.36 5.56 8.59
C MET A 169 17.07 4.38 9.24
N LEU A 170 18.39 4.23 9.03
CA LEU A 170 19.16 3.14 9.64
C LEU A 170 19.10 3.19 11.18
N LEU A 171 19.16 4.38 11.78
CA LEU A 171 19.00 4.58 13.22
C LEU A 171 17.55 4.41 13.71
N THR A 172 16.56 4.60 12.82
CA THR A 172 15.14 4.37 13.12
C THR A 172 14.80 2.87 13.12
N LEU A 173 15.51 2.04 12.37
CA LEU A 173 15.22 0.61 12.24
C LEU A 173 15.19 -0.15 13.58
N PRO A 174 16.18 -0.01 14.50
CA PRO A 174 16.12 -0.66 15.81
C PRO A 174 14.88 -0.25 16.62
N VAL A 175 14.42 0.99 16.49
CA VAL A 175 13.24 1.51 17.20
C VAL A 175 11.99 0.74 16.80
N VAL A 176 11.85 0.42 15.51
CA VAL A 176 10.74 -0.40 14.99
C VAL A 176 10.68 -1.74 15.70
N TYR A 177 11.81 -2.43 15.82
CA TYR A 177 11.90 -3.76 16.41
C TYR A 177 11.73 -3.75 17.93
N VAL A 178 12.37 -2.82 18.62
CA VAL A 178 12.34 -2.73 20.09
C VAL A 178 10.93 -2.37 20.59
N LEU A 179 10.30 -1.37 19.98
CA LEU A 179 8.95 -0.95 20.39
C LEU A 179 7.84 -1.77 19.74
N ARG A 180 8.16 -2.54 18.70
CA ARG A 180 7.20 -3.25 17.84
C ARG A 180 6.10 -2.31 17.37
N SER A 181 6.49 -1.12 16.87
CA SER A 181 5.58 -0.02 16.49
C SER A 181 5.33 0.01 14.97
N PRO A 182 4.13 -0.39 14.51
CA PRO A 182 3.67 -0.18 13.15
C PRO A 182 3.76 1.25 12.63
N ALA A 183 3.46 2.27 13.45
CA ALA A 183 3.55 3.66 13.01
C ALA A 183 4.99 4.06 12.68
N THR A 184 5.95 3.62 13.50
CA THR A 184 7.38 3.84 13.25
C THR A 184 7.83 3.06 12.01
N ALA A 185 7.32 1.84 11.79
CA ALA A 185 7.60 1.07 10.59
C ALA A 185 7.08 1.76 9.31
N MET A 186 5.92 2.42 9.37
CA MET A 186 5.39 3.21 8.26
C MET A 186 6.32 4.39 7.94
N LEU A 187 6.76 5.13 8.96
CA LEU A 187 7.74 6.23 8.78
C LEU A 187 9.06 5.71 8.20
N TYR A 188 9.53 4.54 8.65
CA TYR A 188 10.71 3.90 8.11
C TYR A 188 10.56 3.61 6.62
N ILE A 189 9.44 2.98 6.19
CA ILE A 189 9.21 2.70 4.77
C ILE A 189 9.18 4.00 3.97
N VAL A 190 8.43 5.01 4.42
CA VAL A 190 8.35 6.32 3.74
C VAL A 190 9.72 6.98 3.62
N GLY A 191 10.53 6.98 4.68
CA GLY A 191 11.86 7.59 4.65
C GLY A 191 12.85 6.80 3.79
N VAL A 192 12.73 5.47 3.72
CA VAL A 192 13.52 4.63 2.79
C VAL A 192 13.11 4.87 1.33
N THR A 193 11.81 5.02 1.05
CA THR A 193 11.31 5.45 -0.27
C THR A 193 11.87 6.82 -0.64
N TRP A 194 11.83 7.78 0.30
CA TRP A 194 12.36 9.12 0.08
C TRP A 194 13.86 9.09 -0.20
N TYR A 195 14.63 8.33 0.57
CA TYR A 195 16.07 8.12 0.31
C TYR A 195 16.32 7.67 -1.15
N ALA A 196 15.55 6.69 -1.63
CA ALA A 196 15.71 6.17 -2.99
C ALA A 196 15.33 7.21 -4.06
N CYS A 197 14.27 7.97 -3.84
CA CYS A 197 13.86 9.05 -4.74
C CYS A 197 14.88 10.20 -4.76
N GLU A 198 15.43 10.55 -3.60
CA GLU A 198 16.46 11.58 -3.49
C GLU A 198 17.71 11.22 -4.27
N VAL A 199 18.21 10.01 -4.09
CA VAL A 199 19.43 9.56 -4.76
C VAL A 199 19.17 9.25 -6.25
N GLY A 200 18.04 8.62 -6.57
CA GLY A 200 17.75 8.09 -7.90
C GLY A 200 17.00 9.03 -8.86
N TYR A 201 16.28 10.04 -8.36
CA TYR A 201 15.59 11.01 -9.21
C TYR A 201 16.16 12.42 -9.04
N PHE A 202 16.21 12.94 -7.81
CA PHE A 202 16.53 14.35 -7.58
C PHE A 202 18.02 14.66 -7.72
N SER A 203 18.88 13.81 -7.15
CA SER A 203 20.33 13.96 -7.17
C SER A 203 21.03 13.16 -8.29
N TYR A 204 20.29 12.38 -9.09
CA TYR A 204 20.87 11.47 -10.09
C TYR A 204 21.72 12.22 -11.13
N PHE A 205 21.19 13.30 -11.71
CA PHE A 205 21.92 14.10 -12.70
C PHE A 205 23.22 14.71 -12.13
N SER A 206 23.26 14.94 -10.81
CA SER A 206 24.41 15.56 -10.14
C SER A 206 25.43 14.53 -9.64
N MET A 207 25.01 13.29 -9.35
CA MET A 207 25.86 12.29 -8.67
C MET A 207 26.12 11.04 -9.50
N GLY A 208 25.26 10.68 -10.45
CA GLY A 208 25.36 9.44 -11.24
C GLY A 208 25.33 8.15 -10.40
N VAL A 209 24.77 8.21 -9.18
CA VAL A 209 24.75 7.08 -8.23
C VAL A 209 23.35 6.49 -8.15
N LEU A 210 23.26 5.18 -8.34
CA LEU A 210 22.03 4.41 -8.16
C LEU A 210 21.77 4.11 -6.67
N PRO A 211 20.49 4.12 -6.21
CA PRO A 211 20.14 3.93 -4.81
C PRO A 211 20.18 2.47 -4.34
N TRP A 212 21.25 1.73 -4.60
CA TRP A 212 21.38 0.29 -4.30
C TRP A 212 21.05 -0.11 -2.86
N LYS A 213 21.29 0.79 -1.89
CA LYS A 213 21.01 0.57 -0.47
C LYS A 213 19.51 0.52 -0.14
N TYR A 214 18.64 0.96 -1.04
CA TYR A 214 17.19 0.86 -0.89
C TYR A 214 16.74 -0.59 -0.64
N TRP A 215 17.20 -1.53 -1.47
CA TRP A 215 16.79 -2.93 -1.39
C TRP A 215 17.08 -3.59 -0.04
N PRO A 216 18.32 -3.58 0.50
CA PRO A 216 18.58 -4.16 1.81
C PRO A 216 17.83 -3.43 2.94
N MET A 217 17.70 -2.10 2.88
CA MET A 217 16.91 -1.35 3.89
C MET A 217 15.44 -1.77 3.89
N LEU A 218 14.84 -1.91 2.70
CA LEU A 218 13.47 -2.40 2.59
C LEU A 218 13.35 -3.86 3.05
N LEU A 219 14.31 -4.74 2.72
CA LEU A 219 14.31 -6.13 3.19
C LEU A 219 14.39 -6.23 4.72
N LEU A 220 15.12 -5.32 5.37
CA LEU A 220 15.27 -5.29 6.82
C LEU A 220 13.96 -5.00 7.57
N ILE A 221 12.90 -4.50 6.93
CA ILE A 221 11.59 -4.32 7.57
C ILE A 221 10.70 -5.57 7.48
N LEU A 222 10.99 -6.49 6.56
CA LEU A 222 10.14 -7.65 6.29
C LEU A 222 9.97 -8.60 7.48
N PRO A 223 11.00 -8.92 8.29
CA PRO A 223 10.84 -9.77 9.47
C PRO A 223 9.85 -9.18 10.48
N PHE A 224 9.89 -7.86 10.68
CA PHE A 224 8.91 -7.16 11.51
C PHE A 224 7.48 -7.32 10.94
N CYS A 225 7.29 -7.05 9.65
CA CYS A 225 5.97 -7.18 9.02
C CYS A 225 5.42 -8.63 9.07
N TYR A 226 6.30 -9.61 8.85
CA TYR A 226 5.95 -11.03 8.91
C TYR A 226 5.52 -11.44 10.33
N THR A 227 6.28 -11.06 11.35
CA THR A 227 6.00 -11.44 12.74
C THR A 227 4.81 -10.69 13.35
N GLU A 228 4.60 -9.42 13.00
CA GLU A 228 3.48 -8.64 13.54
C GLU A 228 2.15 -8.92 12.88
N PHE A 229 2.12 -9.17 11.57
CA PHE A 229 0.87 -9.28 10.83
C PHE A 229 0.63 -10.67 10.26
N LEU A 230 1.60 -11.23 9.54
CA LEU A 230 1.39 -12.44 8.75
C LEU A 230 1.34 -13.71 9.61
N LEU A 231 2.29 -13.90 10.53
CA LEU A 231 2.31 -15.03 11.46
C LEU A 231 1.09 -15.06 12.37
N LYS A 232 0.64 -13.88 12.83
CA LYS A 232 -0.52 -13.76 13.72
C LYS A 232 -1.85 -13.82 12.97
N GLY A 233 -1.83 -13.72 11.63
CA GLY A 233 -3.04 -13.62 10.81
C GLY A 233 -3.87 -12.35 11.05
N VAL A 234 -3.26 -11.29 11.61
CA VAL A 234 -3.96 -10.08 12.06
C VAL A 234 -3.97 -9.00 10.98
N LYS A 235 -5.14 -8.70 10.42
CA LYS A 235 -5.33 -7.68 9.37
C LYS A 235 -5.97 -6.40 9.94
N THR A 236 -5.16 -5.62 10.65
CA THR A 236 -5.53 -4.31 11.20
C THR A 236 -5.38 -3.19 10.17
N ASN A 237 -5.84 -1.98 10.47
CA ASN A 237 -5.61 -0.80 9.61
C ASN A 237 -4.12 -0.59 9.29
N PHE A 238 -3.24 -0.83 10.26
CA PHE A 238 -1.79 -0.75 10.06
C PHE A 238 -1.28 -1.75 9.01
N TYR A 239 -1.81 -2.97 9.00
CA TYR A 239 -1.46 -3.94 7.95
C TYR A 239 -1.82 -3.41 6.57
N TYR A 240 -3.02 -2.84 6.41
CA TYR A 240 -3.45 -2.30 5.12
C TYR A 240 -2.59 -1.11 4.68
N PHE A 241 -2.30 -0.17 5.59
CA PHE A 241 -1.44 0.97 5.30
C PHE A 241 -0.01 0.56 4.95
N ILE A 242 0.60 -0.35 5.71
CA ILE A 242 1.94 -0.87 5.42
C ILE A 242 1.94 -1.61 4.08
N SER A 243 0.91 -2.41 3.78
CA SER A 243 0.81 -3.09 2.48
C SER A 243 0.76 -2.08 1.33
N TRP A 244 0.02 -0.99 1.49
CA TRP A 244 -0.02 0.11 0.52
C TRP A 244 1.34 0.80 0.35
N LEU A 245 1.98 1.18 1.46
CA LEU A 245 3.29 1.82 1.44
C LEU A 245 4.35 0.92 0.79
N PHE A 246 4.35 -0.37 1.09
CA PHE A 246 5.32 -1.32 0.54
C PHE A 246 5.17 -1.47 -0.98
N THR A 247 3.95 -1.70 -1.45
CA THR A 247 3.64 -1.88 -2.87
C THR A 247 3.93 -0.61 -3.68
N LEU A 248 3.56 0.56 -3.15
CA LEU A 248 3.88 1.86 -3.79
C LEU A 248 5.37 2.17 -3.75
N SER A 249 6.05 1.91 -2.62
CA SER A 249 7.50 2.12 -2.50
C SER A 249 8.26 1.34 -3.56
N ILE A 250 7.97 0.04 -3.73
CA ILE A 250 8.62 -0.77 -4.77
C ILE A 250 8.31 -0.23 -6.17
N THR A 251 7.06 0.12 -6.43
CA THR A 251 6.64 0.65 -7.75
C THR A 251 7.40 1.93 -8.11
N VAL A 252 7.50 2.87 -7.17
CA VAL A 252 8.18 4.16 -7.39
C VAL A 252 9.69 4.00 -7.45
N CYS A 253 10.28 3.23 -6.53
CA CYS A 253 11.74 3.11 -6.42
C CYS A 253 12.36 2.20 -7.49
N LEU A 254 11.56 1.38 -8.17
CA LEU A 254 12.04 0.60 -9.31
C LEU A 254 12.50 1.51 -10.45
N GLY A 255 11.79 2.62 -10.71
CA GLY A 255 12.14 3.59 -11.75
C GLY A 255 13.39 4.41 -11.42
N CYS A 256 13.84 4.42 -10.17
CA CYS A 256 15.13 5.02 -9.80
C CYS A 256 16.34 4.28 -10.41
N PHE A 257 16.13 3.11 -11.02
CA PHE A 257 17.16 2.30 -11.66
C PHE A 257 17.06 2.27 -13.19
N GLU A 258 16.13 3.05 -13.76
CA GLU A 258 16.03 3.27 -15.19
C GLU A 258 17.18 4.17 -15.65
N SER A 259 17.88 3.77 -16.70
CA SER A 259 18.98 4.57 -17.27
C SER A 259 18.71 5.00 -18.71
N ASN A 260 18.69 4.06 -19.67
CA ASN A 260 18.62 4.38 -21.10
C ASN A 260 17.84 3.34 -21.95
N ASN A 261 17.31 2.27 -21.36
CA ASN A 261 16.62 1.19 -22.09
C ASN A 261 15.16 1.05 -21.64
N ASP A 262 14.36 2.07 -21.93
CA ASP A 262 12.98 2.23 -21.45
C ASP A 262 12.09 1.05 -21.88
N GLU A 263 12.38 0.40 -23.02
CA GLU A 263 11.60 -0.72 -23.54
C GLU A 263 11.74 -2.00 -22.69
N VAL A 264 12.92 -2.23 -22.10
CA VAL A 264 13.15 -3.39 -21.23
C VAL A 264 12.51 -3.18 -19.86
N VAL A 265 12.46 -1.93 -19.42
CA VAL A 265 11.87 -1.53 -18.13
C VAL A 265 10.38 -1.91 -18.10
N VAL A 266 9.67 -1.84 -19.22
CA VAL A 266 8.27 -2.28 -19.30
C VAL A 266 8.09 -3.76 -18.96
N ILE A 267 9.03 -4.64 -19.35
CA ILE A 267 8.99 -6.06 -18.96
C ILE A 267 9.10 -6.18 -17.44
N THR A 268 10.02 -5.44 -16.83
CA THR A 268 10.22 -5.42 -15.38
C THR A 268 8.94 -4.99 -14.65
N TYR A 269 8.32 -3.89 -15.06
CA TYR A 269 7.10 -3.40 -14.45
C TYR A 269 5.90 -4.33 -14.69
N MET A 270 5.77 -4.92 -15.89
CA MET A 270 4.69 -5.88 -16.17
C MET A 270 4.82 -7.14 -15.30
N SER A 271 6.05 -7.63 -15.10
CA SER A 271 6.37 -8.73 -14.19
C SER A 271 6.11 -8.37 -12.73
N LEU A 272 6.51 -7.17 -12.27
CA LEU A 272 6.22 -6.66 -10.93
C LEU A 272 4.71 -6.60 -10.66
N PHE A 273 3.94 -5.98 -11.55
CA PHE A 273 2.51 -5.81 -11.35
C PHE A 273 1.75 -7.14 -11.42
N SER A 274 2.19 -8.06 -12.29
CA SER A 274 1.69 -9.43 -12.31
C SER A 274 2.01 -10.16 -11.00
N ALA A 275 3.22 -10.02 -10.46
CA ALA A 275 3.59 -10.57 -9.14
C ALA A 275 2.69 -10.01 -8.02
N PHE A 276 2.35 -8.73 -8.04
CA PHE A 276 1.37 -8.17 -7.09
C PHE A 276 -0.03 -8.79 -7.25
N VAL A 277 -0.55 -8.95 -8.47
CA VAL A 277 -1.84 -9.63 -8.69
C VAL A 277 -1.79 -11.09 -8.23
N ILE A 278 -0.67 -11.78 -8.40
CA ILE A 278 -0.46 -13.16 -7.91
C ILE A 278 -0.47 -13.18 -6.37
N LEU A 279 0.34 -12.34 -5.72
CA LEU A 279 0.40 -12.21 -4.26
C LEU A 279 -0.98 -11.94 -3.66
N SER A 280 -1.76 -11.07 -4.31
CA SER A 280 -3.10 -10.70 -3.86
C SER A 280 -4.08 -11.88 -3.75
N GLN A 281 -3.84 -12.97 -4.48
CA GLN A 281 -4.68 -14.16 -4.52
C GLN A 281 -4.18 -15.29 -3.62
N MET A 282 -3.01 -15.13 -3.00
CA MET A 282 -2.51 -16.06 -2.00
C MET A 282 -3.28 -15.86 -0.68
N LYS A 283 -3.68 -16.97 -0.03
CA LYS A 283 -4.47 -16.97 1.22
C LYS A 283 -3.90 -16.05 2.31
N MET A 284 -2.58 -15.92 2.37
CA MET A 284 -1.87 -15.06 3.31
C MET A 284 -2.21 -13.57 3.13
N PHE A 285 -2.37 -13.10 1.89
CA PHE A 285 -2.58 -11.68 1.54
C PHE A 285 -4.01 -11.36 1.07
N GLU A 286 -4.87 -12.37 0.95
CA GLU A 286 -6.27 -12.19 0.54
C GLU A 286 -7.04 -11.29 1.52
N THR A 287 -7.88 -10.37 1.05
CA THR A 287 -8.67 -9.49 1.94
C THR A 287 -10.12 -9.42 1.48
N ASN A 288 -11.03 -9.12 2.41
CA ASN A 288 -12.47 -9.12 2.14
C ASN A 288 -12.94 -7.99 1.21
N ARG A 289 -12.17 -6.90 1.08
CA ARG A 289 -12.52 -5.74 0.25
C ARG A 289 -11.43 -5.49 -0.79
N VAL A 290 -11.81 -4.97 -1.95
CA VAL A 290 -10.85 -4.70 -3.04
C VAL A 290 -9.81 -3.64 -2.61
N LEU A 291 -10.25 -2.51 -2.05
CA LEU A 291 -9.37 -1.39 -1.66
C LEU A 291 -8.41 -1.72 -0.50
N THR A 292 -8.71 -2.75 0.29
CA THR A 292 -7.81 -3.19 1.36
C THR A 292 -6.67 -4.07 0.84
N ASN A 293 -6.78 -4.60 -0.38
CA ASN A 293 -5.74 -5.39 -1.02
C ASN A 293 -4.86 -4.51 -1.92
N ALA A 294 -3.84 -3.88 -1.34
CA ALA A 294 -2.92 -3.01 -2.07
C ALA A 294 -2.27 -3.72 -3.27
N PHE A 295 -1.90 -5.00 -3.12
CA PHE A 295 -1.29 -5.79 -4.18
C PHE A 295 -2.24 -5.96 -5.38
N LEU A 296 -3.53 -6.25 -5.13
CA LEU A 296 -4.52 -6.35 -6.20
C LEU A 296 -4.71 -5.01 -6.91
N VAL A 297 -4.87 -3.92 -6.16
CA VAL A 297 -5.18 -2.61 -6.72
C VAL A 297 -4.02 -2.06 -7.52
N VAL A 298 -2.82 -1.98 -6.92
CA VAL A 298 -1.63 -1.46 -7.61
C VAL A 298 -1.22 -2.38 -8.75
N GLY A 299 -1.24 -3.70 -8.56
CA GLY A 299 -0.93 -4.65 -9.64
C GLY A 299 -1.91 -4.56 -10.81
N SER A 300 -3.21 -4.56 -10.54
CA SER A 300 -4.22 -4.48 -11.60
C SER A 300 -4.21 -3.11 -12.31
N LEU A 301 -4.10 -2.00 -11.57
CA LEU A 301 -4.00 -0.67 -12.17
C LEU A 301 -2.70 -0.49 -12.95
N GLY A 302 -1.58 -0.99 -12.43
CA GLY A 302 -0.28 -0.96 -13.10
C GLY A 302 -0.31 -1.71 -14.44
N ILE A 303 -0.83 -2.95 -14.47
CA ILE A 303 -0.99 -3.70 -15.73
C ILE A 303 -1.87 -2.92 -16.71
N MET A 304 -3.04 -2.41 -16.29
CA MET A 304 -3.92 -1.69 -17.22
C MET A 304 -3.29 -0.36 -17.69
N GLY A 305 -2.61 0.36 -16.80
CA GLY A 305 -1.91 1.61 -17.13
C GLY A 305 -0.82 1.39 -18.18
N LEU A 306 0.01 0.36 -17.99
CA LEU A 306 1.02 -0.01 -18.98
C LEU A 306 0.38 -0.46 -20.30
N LEU A 307 -0.63 -1.33 -20.27
CA LEU A 307 -1.28 -1.77 -21.52
C LEU A 307 -1.97 -0.63 -22.27
N LEU A 308 -2.50 0.37 -21.57
CA LEU A 308 -3.04 1.58 -22.20
C LEU A 308 -1.93 2.45 -22.82
N MET A 309 -0.79 2.61 -22.14
CA MET A 309 0.40 3.27 -22.70
C MET A 309 0.91 2.52 -23.95
N LEU A 310 1.01 1.19 -23.87
CA LEU A 310 1.42 0.31 -24.97
C LEU A 310 0.39 0.17 -26.08
N SER A 311 -0.80 0.77 -25.94
CA SER A 311 -1.80 0.79 -27.02
C SER A 311 -1.39 1.75 -28.14
N PHE A 312 -0.51 2.71 -27.85
CA PHE A 312 0.03 3.64 -28.83
C PHE A 312 1.18 3.00 -29.62
N ASP A 313 1.39 3.50 -30.84
CA ASP A 313 2.36 3.02 -31.83
C ASP A 313 3.82 3.36 -31.47
N TRP A 314 4.07 4.56 -30.93
CA TRP A 314 5.42 5.08 -30.67
C TRP A 314 6.38 4.09 -29.99
N TYR A 315 5.90 3.37 -28.98
CA TYR A 315 6.71 2.41 -28.23
C TYR A 315 7.17 1.24 -29.12
N TRP A 316 6.30 0.78 -30.01
CA TRP A 316 6.57 -0.37 -30.87
C TRP A 316 7.53 -0.02 -32.00
N ASP A 317 7.40 1.19 -32.55
CA ASP A 317 8.31 1.70 -33.57
C ASP A 317 9.73 1.89 -33.00
N GLU A 318 9.83 2.43 -31.79
CA GLU A 318 11.11 2.56 -31.07
C GLU A 318 11.73 1.19 -30.78
N LEU A 319 10.93 0.23 -30.28
CA LEU A 319 11.37 -1.14 -30.01
C LEU A 319 11.92 -1.86 -31.26
N ALA A 320 11.28 -1.69 -32.42
CA ALA A 320 11.75 -2.29 -33.67
C ALA A 320 13.04 -1.65 -34.20
N SER A 321 13.26 -0.37 -33.90
CA SER A 321 14.47 0.36 -34.29
C SER A 321 15.75 -0.13 -33.58
N LEU A 322 15.62 -0.77 -32.42
CA LEU A 322 16.72 -1.33 -31.62
C LEU A 322 17.39 -2.60 -32.20
N SER A 323 16.99 -3.07 -33.38
CA SER A 323 17.32 -4.40 -33.92
C SER A 323 18.76 -4.60 -34.46
N THR A 324 19.62 -3.58 -34.43
CA THR A 324 21.02 -3.68 -34.91
C THR A 324 21.95 -4.52 -34.01
N GLU A 325 22.88 -5.30 -34.59
CA GLU A 325 23.69 -6.30 -33.85
C GLU A 325 24.58 -5.73 -32.74
N GLY A 326 25.10 -4.50 -32.91
CA GLY A 326 25.91 -3.83 -31.88
C GLY A 326 25.12 -3.51 -30.60
N VAL A 327 23.81 -3.26 -30.71
CA VAL A 327 22.92 -2.92 -29.59
C VAL A 327 22.62 -4.16 -28.74
N LYS A 328 22.66 -5.37 -29.31
CA LYS A 328 22.30 -6.63 -28.62
C LYS A 328 23.23 -6.99 -27.46
N LEU A 329 24.53 -6.72 -27.57
CA LEU A 329 25.50 -7.05 -26.51
C LEU A 329 25.39 -6.09 -25.32
N TYR A 330 25.25 -4.79 -25.58
CA TYR A 330 25.02 -3.79 -24.53
C TYR A 330 23.67 -3.98 -23.84
N PHE A 331 22.65 -4.39 -24.60
CA PHE A 331 21.34 -4.74 -24.08
C PHE A 331 21.39 -5.90 -23.06
N ALA A 332 22.13 -6.98 -23.35
CA ALA A 332 22.21 -8.15 -22.48
C ALA A 332 23.00 -7.94 -21.18
N LEU A 333 23.83 -6.88 -21.14
CA LEU A 333 24.62 -6.49 -19.97
C LEU A 333 24.00 -5.31 -19.19
N SER A 334 22.85 -4.82 -19.66
CA SER A 334 22.16 -3.68 -19.05
C SER A 334 21.56 -4.04 -17.69
N ILE A 335 21.51 -3.07 -16.78
CA ILE A 335 20.91 -3.23 -15.46
C ILE A 335 19.40 -3.54 -15.57
N GLU A 336 18.74 -2.95 -16.55
CA GLU A 336 17.33 -3.14 -16.87
C GLU A 336 17.04 -4.59 -17.26
N PHE A 337 17.92 -5.23 -18.04
CA PHE A 337 17.78 -6.64 -18.40
C PHE A 337 17.87 -7.56 -17.18
N TYR A 338 18.80 -7.30 -16.26
CA TYR A 338 18.89 -8.08 -15.02
C TYR A 338 17.65 -7.89 -14.14
N PHE A 339 17.11 -6.67 -14.03
CA PHE A 339 15.86 -6.43 -13.31
C PHE A 339 14.68 -7.16 -13.97
N ALA A 340 14.55 -7.08 -15.30
CA ALA A 340 13.51 -7.78 -16.04
C ALA A 340 13.60 -9.29 -15.80
N MET A 341 14.80 -9.87 -15.82
CA MET A 341 15.03 -11.27 -15.52
C MET A 341 14.62 -11.63 -14.08
N ILE A 342 15.11 -10.89 -13.07
CA ILE A 342 14.84 -11.15 -11.66
C ILE A 342 13.33 -11.09 -11.37
N PHE A 343 12.65 -10.03 -11.82
CA PHE A 343 11.22 -9.88 -11.58
C PHE A 343 10.37 -10.89 -12.36
N THR A 344 10.79 -11.27 -13.57
CA THR A 344 10.11 -12.31 -14.35
C THR A 344 10.26 -13.68 -13.71
N VAL A 345 11.46 -14.05 -13.23
CA VAL A 345 11.67 -15.31 -12.50
C VAL A 345 10.88 -15.33 -11.20
N LEU A 346 10.82 -14.20 -10.48
CA LEU A 346 9.99 -14.07 -9.28
C LEU A 346 8.50 -14.26 -9.60
N ALA A 347 7.97 -13.55 -10.61
CA ALA A 347 6.58 -13.67 -11.03
C ALA A 347 6.23 -15.09 -11.49
N ALA A 348 7.10 -15.73 -12.27
CA ALA A 348 6.94 -17.12 -12.71
C ALA A 348 6.95 -18.09 -11.53
N THR A 349 7.87 -17.93 -10.58
CA THR A 349 7.92 -18.75 -9.36
C THR A 349 6.64 -18.61 -8.54
N LEU A 350 6.18 -17.38 -8.33
CA LEU A 350 4.94 -17.10 -7.61
C LEU A 350 3.72 -17.67 -8.36
N LEU A 351 3.68 -17.58 -9.68
CA LEU A 351 2.62 -18.14 -10.52
C LEU A 351 2.55 -19.67 -10.37
N VAL A 352 3.68 -20.36 -10.44
CA VAL A 352 3.75 -21.81 -10.23
C VAL A 352 3.25 -22.18 -8.82
N LEU A 353 3.66 -21.43 -7.79
CA LEU A 353 3.18 -21.65 -6.43
C LEU A 353 1.68 -21.43 -6.28
N LEU A 354 1.10 -20.44 -6.97
CA LEU A 354 -0.33 -20.18 -6.97
C LEU A 354 -1.11 -21.31 -7.67
N LEU A 355 -0.67 -21.72 -8.87
CA LEU A 355 -1.33 -22.76 -9.67
C LEU A 355 -1.24 -24.16 -9.04
N ARG A 356 -0.24 -24.41 -8.18
CA ARG A 356 -0.20 -25.63 -7.34
C ARG A 356 -1.27 -25.66 -6.25
N ARG A 357 -1.88 -24.51 -5.93
CA ARG A 357 -2.84 -24.37 -4.82
C ARG A 357 -4.25 -24.03 -5.28
N LYS A 358 -4.42 -23.43 -6.47
CA LYS A 358 -5.70 -23.02 -7.03
C LYS A 358 -5.85 -23.51 -8.47
N PRO A 359 -7.03 -24.00 -8.88
CA PRO A 359 -7.28 -24.35 -10.27
C PRO A 359 -7.30 -23.10 -11.15
N MET A 360 -6.91 -23.23 -12.41
CA MET A 360 -6.80 -22.11 -13.36
C MET A 360 -8.11 -21.31 -13.51
N ALA A 361 -9.26 -21.95 -13.38
CA ALA A 361 -10.57 -21.31 -13.49
C ALA A 361 -10.87 -20.28 -12.39
N GLU A 362 -10.21 -20.38 -11.23
CA GLU A 362 -10.39 -19.46 -10.10
C GLU A 362 -9.38 -18.31 -10.09
N VAL A 363 -8.36 -18.37 -10.94
CA VAL A 363 -7.26 -17.42 -10.94
C VAL A 363 -7.60 -16.22 -11.82
N ASN A 364 -7.30 -15.01 -11.33
CA ASN A 364 -7.47 -13.79 -12.13
C ASN A 364 -6.61 -13.86 -13.40
N LEU A 365 -7.22 -13.65 -14.57
CA LEU A 365 -6.54 -13.70 -15.86
C LEU A 365 -5.29 -12.81 -15.95
N LYS A 366 -5.28 -11.67 -15.23
CA LYS A 366 -4.16 -10.71 -15.23
C LYS A 366 -2.87 -11.26 -14.63
N VAL A 367 -2.88 -12.41 -13.91
CA VAL A 367 -1.63 -13.04 -13.44
C VAL A 367 -0.71 -13.46 -14.58
N PHE A 368 -1.27 -13.67 -15.77
CA PHE A 368 -0.52 -14.08 -16.97
C PHE A 368 -0.05 -12.88 -17.81
N ALA A 369 -0.31 -11.64 -17.37
CA ALA A 369 -0.02 -10.45 -18.17
C ALA A 369 1.47 -10.30 -18.48
N PHE A 370 2.37 -10.70 -17.57
CA PHE A 370 3.81 -10.67 -17.84
C PHE A 370 4.24 -11.65 -18.95
N LEU A 371 3.73 -12.89 -18.96
CA LEU A 371 4.03 -13.85 -20.03
C LEU A 371 3.47 -13.38 -21.36
N LEU A 372 2.24 -12.87 -21.33
CA LEU A 372 1.60 -12.29 -22.50
C LEU A 372 2.41 -11.12 -23.05
N PHE A 373 2.87 -10.22 -22.19
CA PHE A 373 3.68 -9.08 -22.61
C PHE A 373 5.05 -9.49 -23.15
N ILE A 374 5.71 -10.50 -22.56
CA ILE A 374 6.96 -11.03 -23.13
C ILE A 374 6.74 -11.55 -24.55
N ALA A 375 5.62 -12.25 -24.81
CA ALA A 375 5.28 -12.68 -26.16
C ALA A 375 5.00 -11.50 -27.10
N LEU A 376 4.29 -10.47 -26.63
CA LEU A 376 4.03 -9.23 -27.39
C LEU A 376 5.31 -8.44 -27.66
N PHE A 377 6.25 -8.42 -26.72
CA PHE A 377 7.55 -7.76 -26.88
C PHE A 377 8.37 -8.42 -28.00
N VAL A 378 8.38 -9.76 -28.07
CA VAL A 378 9.02 -10.49 -29.18
C VAL A 378 8.30 -10.22 -30.49
N LEU A 379 6.96 -10.23 -30.51
CA LEU A 379 6.16 -9.91 -31.69
C LEU A 379 6.43 -8.47 -32.18
N GLY A 380 6.54 -7.51 -31.26
CA GLY A 380 6.72 -6.10 -31.57
C GLY A 380 8.06 -5.78 -32.23
N LYS A 381 9.10 -6.57 -31.95
CA LYS A 381 10.38 -6.46 -32.65
C LYS A 381 10.28 -6.79 -34.14
N GLU A 382 9.42 -7.74 -34.50
CA GLU A 382 9.24 -8.20 -35.89
C GLU A 382 8.12 -7.45 -36.60
N SER A 383 7.05 -7.11 -35.88
CA SER A 383 5.85 -6.47 -36.41
C SER A 383 5.23 -5.51 -35.38
N PRO A 384 5.65 -4.23 -35.38
CA PRO A 384 5.14 -3.20 -34.49
C PRO A 384 3.61 -3.09 -34.51
N VAL A 385 3.04 -3.02 -35.71
CA VAL A 385 1.59 -2.89 -35.92
C VAL A 385 0.84 -4.11 -35.35
N ALA A 386 1.35 -5.33 -35.55
CA ALA A 386 0.69 -6.53 -35.03
C ALA A 386 0.72 -6.57 -33.49
N ALA A 387 1.81 -6.14 -32.87
CA ALA A 387 1.91 -6.06 -31.41
C ALA A 387 0.95 -5.00 -30.83
N GLN A 388 0.90 -3.82 -31.43
CA GLN A 388 -0.02 -2.74 -31.03
C GLN A 388 -1.50 -3.19 -31.11
N LEU A 389 -1.91 -3.79 -32.23
CA LEU A 389 -3.26 -4.33 -32.39
C LEU A 389 -3.56 -5.43 -31.37
N SER A 390 -2.58 -6.29 -31.09
CA SER A 390 -2.72 -7.34 -30.08
C SER A 390 -2.88 -6.77 -28.67
N VAL A 391 -2.18 -5.71 -28.31
CA VAL A 391 -2.37 -5.01 -27.01
C VAL A 391 -3.79 -4.46 -26.90
N ASN A 392 -4.30 -3.80 -27.94
CA ASN A 392 -5.68 -3.30 -27.96
C ASN A 392 -6.69 -4.41 -27.72
N LEU A 393 -6.50 -5.56 -28.37
CA LEU A 393 -7.33 -6.75 -28.15
C LEU A 393 -7.21 -7.28 -26.71
N VAL A 394 -6.00 -7.33 -26.15
CA VAL A 394 -5.76 -7.78 -24.77
C VAL A 394 -6.45 -6.87 -23.76
N VAL A 395 -6.35 -5.54 -23.92
CA VAL A 395 -7.04 -4.57 -23.07
C VAL A 395 -8.55 -4.80 -23.12
N LEU A 396 -9.10 -5.00 -24.32
CA LEU A 396 -10.52 -5.28 -24.51
C LEU A 396 -10.94 -6.59 -23.83
N VAL A 397 -10.18 -7.68 -24.00
CA VAL A 397 -10.42 -8.97 -23.36
C VAL A 397 -10.40 -8.85 -21.84
N PHE A 398 -9.40 -8.15 -21.28
CA PHE A 398 -9.31 -7.91 -19.84
C PHE A 398 -10.48 -7.07 -19.33
N ALA A 399 -10.93 -6.07 -20.07
CA ALA A 399 -12.06 -5.25 -19.71
C ALA A 399 -13.37 -6.07 -19.69
N ILE A 400 -13.66 -6.81 -20.77
CA ILE A 400 -14.86 -7.66 -20.88
C ILE A 400 -14.85 -8.74 -19.79
N TYR A 401 -13.72 -9.40 -19.56
CA TYR A 401 -13.58 -10.40 -18.50
C TYR A 401 -13.86 -9.79 -17.13
N THR A 402 -13.34 -8.60 -16.85
CA THR A 402 -13.56 -7.89 -15.58
C THR A 402 -15.04 -7.50 -15.40
N ILE A 403 -15.71 -7.03 -16.47
CA ILE A 403 -17.16 -6.73 -16.44
C ILE A 403 -17.96 -7.99 -16.15
N ARG A 404 -17.68 -9.08 -16.87
CA ARG A 404 -18.35 -10.38 -16.68
C ARG A 404 -18.16 -10.89 -15.25
N ASP A 405 -16.94 -10.87 -14.73
CA ASP A 405 -16.64 -11.32 -13.37
C ASP A 405 -17.37 -10.46 -12.32
N GLY A 406 -17.39 -9.13 -12.50
CA GLY A 406 -18.15 -8.22 -11.66
C GLY A 406 -19.67 -8.48 -11.68
N ALA A 407 -20.23 -8.78 -12.86
CA ALA A 407 -21.64 -9.10 -13.01
C ALA A 407 -22.02 -10.46 -12.39
N LEU A 408 -21.17 -11.47 -12.54
CA LEU A 408 -21.36 -12.80 -11.94
C LEU A 408 -21.26 -12.75 -10.41
N LYS A 409 -20.28 -12.02 -9.88
CA LYS A 409 -20.07 -11.82 -8.44
C LYS A 409 -21.00 -10.77 -7.82
N ASN A 410 -21.90 -10.15 -8.60
CA ASN A 410 -22.76 -9.04 -8.18
C ASN A 410 -21.98 -7.89 -7.49
N HIS A 411 -20.75 -7.65 -7.92
CA HIS A 411 -19.82 -6.69 -7.29
C HIS A 411 -19.65 -5.44 -8.17
N LEU A 412 -20.43 -4.38 -7.88
CA LEU A 412 -20.44 -3.11 -8.63
C LEU A 412 -19.04 -2.51 -8.85
N GLY A 413 -18.17 -2.56 -7.83
CA GLY A 413 -16.83 -2.00 -7.96
C GLY A 413 -15.95 -2.68 -9.01
N ILE A 414 -16.11 -4.00 -9.22
CA ILE A 414 -15.34 -4.76 -10.21
C ILE A 414 -15.93 -4.51 -11.59
N LEU A 415 -17.27 -4.51 -11.71
CA LEU A 415 -17.94 -4.19 -12.95
C LEU A 415 -17.61 -2.78 -13.45
N ASN A 416 -17.70 -1.77 -12.58
CA ASN A 416 -17.36 -0.39 -12.91
C ASN A 416 -15.88 -0.22 -13.27
N TYR A 417 -14.98 -0.97 -12.64
CA TYR A 417 -13.58 -0.99 -13.01
C TYR A 417 -13.36 -1.52 -14.43
N GLY A 418 -14.06 -2.60 -14.82
CA GLY A 418 -14.04 -3.11 -16.19
C GLY A 418 -14.55 -2.08 -17.21
N LEU A 419 -15.66 -1.40 -16.90
CA LEU A 419 -16.21 -0.33 -17.75
C LEU A 419 -15.28 0.88 -17.85
N LEU A 420 -14.59 1.24 -16.76
CA LEU A 420 -13.59 2.32 -16.75
C LEU A 420 -12.43 1.99 -17.71
N ILE A 421 -11.96 0.73 -17.75
CA ILE A 421 -10.92 0.31 -18.71
C ILE A 421 -11.37 0.53 -20.16
N ILE A 422 -12.60 0.15 -20.52
CA ILE A 422 -13.15 0.41 -21.87
C ILE A 422 -13.19 1.91 -22.16
N THR A 423 -13.64 2.70 -21.19
CA THR A 423 -13.71 4.17 -21.33
C THR A 423 -12.33 4.75 -21.57
N ALA A 424 -11.33 4.34 -20.78
CA ALA A 424 -9.96 4.80 -20.91
C ALA A 424 -9.39 4.43 -22.28
N LEU A 425 -9.62 3.21 -22.76
CA LEU A 425 -9.18 2.79 -24.10
C LEU A 425 -9.78 3.67 -25.20
N ILE A 426 -11.07 4.00 -25.12
CA ILE A 426 -11.73 4.89 -26.09
C ILE A 426 -11.19 6.32 -26.00
N ILE A 427 -10.95 6.82 -24.79
CA ILE A 427 -10.31 8.13 -24.60
C ILE A 427 -8.91 8.11 -25.23
N CYS A 428 -8.10 7.08 -25.04
CA CYS A 428 -6.80 6.95 -25.70
C CYS A 428 -6.96 6.98 -27.24
N ARG A 429 -7.91 6.21 -27.80
CA ARG A 429 -8.19 6.22 -29.25
C ARG A 429 -8.78 7.55 -29.75
N PHE A 430 -9.40 8.35 -28.88
CA PHE A 430 -9.90 9.67 -29.24
C PHE A 430 -8.78 10.66 -29.51
N PHE A 431 -7.66 10.57 -28.78
CA PHE A 431 -6.49 11.43 -29.00
C PHE A 431 -5.60 10.94 -30.13
N ASP A 432 -5.83 9.72 -30.61
CA ASP A 432 -5.15 9.18 -31.78
C ASP A 432 -5.66 9.87 -33.06
N THR A 433 -4.73 10.33 -33.88
CA THR A 433 -4.92 11.42 -34.85
C THR A 433 -5.80 11.06 -36.06
N ASP A 434 -6.11 9.78 -36.26
CA ASP A 434 -6.67 9.29 -37.53
C ASP A 434 -8.21 9.20 -37.59
N PHE A 435 -8.93 9.33 -36.47
CA PHE A 435 -10.40 9.25 -36.47
C PHE A 435 -11.07 10.61 -36.70
N SER A 436 -12.17 10.65 -37.46
CA SER A 436 -12.99 11.86 -37.57
C SER A 436 -13.74 12.18 -36.26
N PHE A 437 -14.03 13.46 -36.01
CA PHE A 437 -14.77 13.90 -34.82
C PHE A 437 -16.14 13.22 -34.65
N VAL A 438 -16.80 12.83 -35.75
CA VAL A 438 -18.11 12.15 -35.72
C VAL A 438 -17.97 10.71 -35.22
N VAL A 439 -16.99 9.96 -35.73
CA VAL A 439 -16.70 8.58 -35.30
C VAL A 439 -16.32 8.57 -33.81
N ARG A 440 -15.47 9.53 -33.42
CA ARG A 440 -15.12 9.79 -32.03
C ARG A 440 -16.37 10.02 -31.15
N GLY A 441 -17.28 10.90 -31.55
CA GLY A 441 -18.52 11.18 -30.82
C GLY A 441 -19.45 9.97 -30.66
N LEU A 442 -19.62 9.16 -31.71
CA LEU A 442 -20.45 7.96 -31.67
C LEU A 442 -19.90 6.89 -30.69
N LEU A 443 -18.56 6.73 -30.63
CA LEU A 443 -17.93 5.80 -29.68
C LEU A 443 -18.19 6.20 -28.22
N PHE A 444 -18.11 7.50 -27.90
CA PHE A 444 -18.43 8.02 -26.55
C PHE A 444 -19.89 7.79 -26.17
N ILE A 445 -20.83 8.06 -27.10
CA ILE A 445 -22.26 7.81 -26.86
C ILE A 445 -22.52 6.33 -26.59
N GLY A 446 -21.92 5.44 -27.39
CA GLY A 446 -22.04 3.99 -27.24
C GLY A 446 -21.60 3.50 -25.86
N VAL A 447 -20.47 4.01 -25.35
CA VAL A 447 -20.00 3.63 -24.01
C VAL A 447 -20.80 4.26 -22.89
N GLY A 448 -21.19 5.53 -23.02
CA GLY A 448 -22.12 6.15 -22.07
C GLY A 448 -23.41 5.34 -21.93
N ALA A 449 -24.00 4.93 -23.05
CA ALA A 449 -25.17 4.07 -23.07
C ALA A 449 -24.90 2.70 -22.42
N GLY A 450 -23.73 2.10 -22.68
CA GLY A 450 -23.29 0.85 -22.06
C GLY A 450 -23.19 0.93 -20.53
N PHE A 451 -22.64 2.02 -19.99
CA PHE A 451 -22.62 2.28 -18.54
C PHE A 451 -24.03 2.33 -17.95
N PHE A 452 -24.92 3.11 -18.58
CA PHE A 452 -26.30 3.21 -18.12
C PHE A 452 -27.01 1.85 -18.15
N ALA A 453 -26.88 1.10 -19.25
CA ALA A 453 -27.50 -0.20 -19.41
C ALA A 453 -27.00 -1.22 -18.38
N ALA A 454 -25.68 -1.33 -18.19
CA ALA A 454 -25.07 -2.26 -17.23
C ALA A 454 -25.49 -1.94 -15.78
N ASN A 455 -25.51 -0.65 -15.42
CA ASN A 455 -25.90 -0.23 -14.08
C ASN A 455 -27.41 -0.48 -13.82
N LEU A 456 -28.27 -0.17 -14.80
CA LEU A 456 -29.70 -0.46 -14.71
C LEU A 456 -29.98 -1.97 -14.62
N TYR A 457 -29.28 -2.79 -15.40
CA TYR A 457 -29.40 -4.25 -15.35
C TYR A 457 -29.04 -4.79 -13.96
N MET A 458 -27.93 -4.34 -13.38
CA MET A 458 -27.53 -4.75 -12.04
C MET A 458 -28.51 -4.34 -10.95
N ILE A 459 -29.03 -3.11 -11.00
CA ILE A 459 -30.02 -2.63 -10.04
C ILE A 459 -31.31 -3.45 -10.12
N ARG A 460 -31.78 -3.76 -11.34
CA ARG A 460 -32.96 -4.61 -11.55
C ARG A 460 -32.76 -6.03 -11.02
N LYS A 461 -31.60 -6.64 -11.31
CA LYS A 461 -31.26 -7.98 -10.79
C LYS A 461 -31.24 -8.01 -9.26
N ARG A 462 -30.67 -6.98 -8.61
CA ARG A 462 -30.67 -6.86 -7.14
C ARG A 462 -32.06 -6.70 -6.55
N LYS A 463 -32.95 -5.95 -7.19
CA LYS A 463 -34.35 -5.79 -6.76
C LYS A 463 -35.21 -7.05 -6.94
N GLN A 464 -34.80 -8.00 -7.79
CA GLN A 464 -35.48 -9.28 -7.99
C GLN A 464 -34.95 -10.39 -7.07
N SER A 465 -33.75 -10.20 -6.51
CA SER A 465 -33.11 -11.14 -5.59
C SER A 465 -33.22 -10.71 -4.12
N ALA A 466 -33.84 -9.56 -3.85
CA ALA A 466 -34.24 -9.05 -2.54
C ALA A 466 -35.75 -9.12 -2.45
#